data_AF-A0A843BJ57-F1
#
_entry.id   AF-A0A843BJ57-F1
#
_cell.length_a   1.000
_cell.length_b   1.000
_cell.length_c   1.000
_cell.angle_alpha   90.00
_cell.angle_beta   90.00
_cell.angle_gamma   90.00
#
_symmetry.space_group_name_H-M   'P 1'
#
loop_
_entity.id
_entity.type
_entity.pdbx_description
1 polymer ?
#
loop_
_entity_poly.entity_id
_entity_poly.type
_entity_poly.pdbx_seq_one_letter_code
_entity_poly.pdbx_strand_id
1 'polypeptide(L)'
;MGDMIGLMMAGGRGSRMRPFPEKLTLGGHIPVALRVAGALGSCPAISRTVAAVSPRAPQTREMLAGRMDTMETPGAGYSADLAYALGRLEGAVLVVPADLPLLDADIIERISGMYEGGRWTTLLVSEIYAARLGLSPGVSIRLGDTSYRYTGVSAVDAGRPGSPPRYVIMDDYRLAANMNTALDWALLGAAHYLTEDYGL
;
A
#
# COMPACT_ATOMS: atom_id res chain seq x y z
N MET A 1 -2.93 20.86 8.84
CA MET A 1 -1.98 20.87 7.71
C MET A 1 -1.23 19.57 7.80
N GLY A 2 -1.07 18.82 6.70
CA GLY A 2 -0.46 17.50 6.75
C GLY A 2 1.02 17.58 7.13
N ASP A 3 1.49 16.60 7.91
CA ASP A 3 2.88 16.52 8.40
C ASP A 3 3.60 15.25 7.91
N MET A 4 2.89 14.38 7.17
CA MET A 4 3.43 13.10 6.68
C MET A 4 3.59 13.07 5.16
N ILE A 5 4.65 12.42 4.70
CA ILE A 5 4.84 12.07 3.28
C ILE A 5 4.15 10.73 3.01
N GLY A 6 3.29 10.66 1.99
CA GLY A 6 2.73 9.42 1.49
C GLY A 6 3.67 8.77 0.47
N LEU A 7 4.33 7.67 0.83
CA LEU A 7 5.19 6.89 -0.05
C LEU A 7 4.46 5.66 -0.58
N MET A 8 4.14 5.65 -1.87
CA MET A 8 3.58 4.48 -2.55
C MET A 8 4.66 3.62 -3.18
N MET A 9 4.74 2.34 -2.78
CA MET A 9 5.66 1.35 -3.36
C MET A 9 5.04 0.71 -4.61
N ALA A 10 5.49 1.13 -5.80
CA ALA A 10 4.90 0.80 -7.09
C ALA A 10 5.86 0.10 -8.07
N GLY A 11 6.98 -0.45 -7.59
CA GLY A 11 8.04 -1.03 -8.44
C GLY A 11 7.89 -2.51 -8.82
N GLY A 12 6.81 -3.19 -8.42
CA GLY A 12 6.66 -4.65 -8.54
C GLY A 12 6.16 -5.14 -9.91
N ARG A 13 6.76 -6.23 -10.44
CA ARG A 13 6.41 -6.86 -11.74
C ARG A 13 5.10 -7.65 -11.80
N GLY A 14 4.21 -7.52 -10.81
CA GLY A 14 2.95 -8.29 -10.76
C GLY A 14 3.09 -9.78 -11.06
N SER A 15 4.23 -10.42 -10.74
CA SER A 15 4.65 -11.69 -11.36
C SER A 15 3.72 -12.88 -11.06
N ARG A 16 2.86 -12.75 -10.04
CA ARG A 16 1.81 -13.69 -9.65
C ARG A 16 0.49 -13.52 -10.42
N MET A 17 0.38 -12.49 -11.25
CA MET A 17 -0.78 -12.11 -12.07
C MET A 17 -0.57 -12.39 -13.56
N ARG A 18 0.15 -13.46 -13.94
CA ARG A 18 0.29 -13.82 -15.36
C ARG A 18 -1.12 -14.03 -15.97
N PRO A 19 -1.39 -13.50 -17.18
CA PRO A 19 -0.45 -12.93 -18.16
C PRO A 19 -0.21 -11.41 -18.06
N PHE A 20 -0.61 -10.73 -16.99
CA PHE A 20 -0.50 -9.26 -16.85
C PHE A 20 0.83 -8.83 -16.20
N PRO A 21 1.83 -8.38 -16.98
CA PRO A 21 3.17 -8.04 -16.47
C PRO A 21 3.19 -6.77 -15.58
N GLU A 22 2.23 -5.85 -15.74
CA GLU A 22 2.09 -4.65 -14.91
C GLU A 22 0.70 -4.61 -14.25
N LYS A 23 0.45 -5.47 -13.27
CA LYS A 23 -0.86 -5.58 -12.59
C LYS A 23 -1.45 -4.26 -12.07
N LEU A 24 -0.60 -3.28 -11.77
CA LEU A 24 -0.98 -1.99 -11.21
C LEU A 24 -1.76 -1.11 -12.20
N THR A 25 -1.67 -1.43 -13.50
CA THR A 25 -2.43 -0.78 -14.56
C THR A 25 -3.83 -1.37 -14.75
N LEU A 26 -4.12 -2.51 -14.12
CA LEU A 26 -5.45 -3.12 -14.12
C LEU A 26 -6.38 -2.36 -13.17
N GLY A 27 -7.67 -2.33 -13.46
CA GLY A 27 -8.60 -1.44 -12.78
C GLY A 27 -9.77 -1.04 -13.67
N GLY A 28 -10.92 -1.72 -13.62
CA GLY A 28 -12.13 -1.47 -14.44
C GLY A 28 -12.10 -0.18 -15.27
N HIS A 29 -12.63 0.91 -14.71
CA HIS A 29 -12.48 2.26 -15.27
C HIS A 29 -11.23 3.00 -14.75
N ILE A 30 -10.83 2.78 -13.49
CA ILE A 30 -9.67 3.41 -12.86
C ILE A 30 -8.65 2.34 -12.41
N PRO A 31 -7.40 2.39 -12.93
CA PRO A 31 -6.28 1.57 -12.49
C PRO A 31 -6.06 1.55 -10.97
N VAL A 32 -5.68 0.41 -10.41
CA VAL A 32 -5.49 0.22 -8.96
C VAL A 32 -4.48 1.22 -8.38
N ALA A 33 -3.34 1.43 -9.04
CA ALA A 33 -2.36 2.40 -8.56
C ALA A 33 -2.90 3.83 -8.52
N LEU A 34 -3.82 4.20 -9.43
CA LEU A 34 -4.45 5.51 -9.43
C LEU A 34 -5.46 5.68 -8.29
N ARG A 35 -6.10 4.60 -7.83
CA ARG A 35 -6.96 4.63 -6.65
C ARG A 35 -6.16 4.90 -5.38
N VAL A 36 -5.05 4.19 -5.20
CA VAL A 36 -4.13 4.42 -4.07
C VAL A 36 -3.54 5.83 -4.11
N ALA A 37 -3.12 6.29 -5.30
CA ALA A 37 -2.64 7.66 -5.50
C ALA A 37 -3.72 8.71 -5.12
N GLY A 38 -4.96 8.50 -5.55
CA GLY A 38 -6.09 9.37 -5.21
C GLY A 38 -6.38 9.40 -3.72
N ALA A 39 -6.36 8.25 -3.04
CA ALA A 39 -6.55 8.14 -1.60
C ALA A 39 -5.49 8.91 -0.82
N LEU A 40 -4.20 8.74 -1.18
CA LEU A 40 -3.09 9.51 -0.59
C LEU A 40 -3.24 11.01 -0.84
N GLY A 41 -3.53 11.41 -2.08
CA GLY A 41 -3.64 12.82 -2.48
C GLY A 41 -4.85 13.55 -1.90
N SER A 42 -5.88 12.81 -1.47
CA SER A 42 -7.09 13.37 -0.86
C SER A 42 -7.03 13.43 0.67
N CYS A 43 -6.03 12.80 1.30
CA CYS A 43 -5.92 12.72 2.75
C CYS A 43 -5.28 14.00 3.33
N PRO A 44 -5.94 14.73 4.26
CA PRO A 44 -5.41 15.96 4.83
C PRO A 44 -4.13 15.78 5.67
N ALA A 45 -3.88 14.57 6.19
CA ALA A 45 -2.67 14.26 6.96
C ALA A 45 -1.41 14.14 6.07
N ILE A 46 -1.59 13.99 4.76
CA ILE A 46 -0.51 13.79 3.79
C ILE A 46 -0.15 15.13 3.15
N SER A 47 1.09 15.58 3.34
CA SER A 47 1.60 16.85 2.80
C SER A 47 2.15 16.72 1.38
N ARG A 48 2.64 15.53 1.05
CA ARG A 48 3.31 15.23 -0.22
C ARG A 48 3.16 13.76 -0.55
N THR A 49 2.98 13.46 -1.83
CA THR A 49 2.85 12.09 -2.33
C THR A 49 4.01 11.72 -3.24
N VAL A 50 4.69 10.62 -2.94
CA VAL A 50 5.83 10.10 -3.69
C VAL A 50 5.56 8.65 -4.10
N ALA A 51 5.77 8.30 -5.36
CA ALA A 51 5.71 6.93 -5.86
C ALA A 51 7.13 6.39 -6.11
N ALA A 52 7.52 5.35 -5.38
CA ALA A 52 8.73 4.58 -5.65
C ALA A 52 8.48 3.59 -6.79
N VAL A 53 8.98 3.91 -7.98
CA VAL A 53 8.84 3.12 -9.22
C VAL A 53 10.17 2.47 -9.57
N SER A 54 10.16 1.34 -10.27
CA SER A 54 11.40 0.70 -10.74
C SER A 54 11.45 0.66 -12.26
N PRO A 55 12.64 0.54 -12.88
CA PRO A 55 12.77 0.32 -14.34
C PRO A 55 11.99 -0.89 -14.86
N ARG A 56 11.53 -1.77 -13.96
CA ARG A 56 10.78 -2.97 -14.28
C ARG A 56 9.27 -2.73 -14.46
N ALA A 57 8.77 -1.53 -14.19
CA ALA A 57 7.35 -1.13 -14.30
C ALA A 57 7.19 0.24 -15.01
N PRO A 58 7.61 0.35 -16.29
CA PRO A 58 7.58 1.61 -17.02
C PRO A 58 6.16 2.17 -17.25
N GLN A 59 5.15 1.33 -17.49
CA GLN A 59 3.78 1.82 -17.71
C GLN A 59 3.19 2.39 -16.41
N THR A 60 3.50 1.77 -15.28
CA THR A 60 3.12 2.27 -13.94
C THR A 60 3.74 3.65 -13.69
N ARG A 61 5.00 3.86 -14.07
CA ARG A 61 5.65 5.18 -13.96
C ARG A 61 4.94 6.23 -14.81
N GLU A 62 4.68 5.92 -16.08
CA GLU A 62 4.00 6.85 -17.00
C GLU A 62 2.60 7.20 -16.49
N MET A 63 1.85 6.22 -16.00
CA MET A 63 0.53 6.40 -15.41
C MET A 63 0.51 7.34 -14.20
N LEU A 64 1.56 7.30 -13.38
CA LEU A 64 1.68 8.12 -12.17
C LEU A 64 2.31 9.50 -12.43
N ALA A 65 2.92 9.69 -13.59
CA ALA A 65 3.53 10.96 -13.96
C ALA A 65 2.48 12.09 -13.97
N GLY A 66 2.81 13.21 -13.32
CA GLY A 66 1.90 14.36 -13.18
C GLY A 66 0.79 14.18 -12.14
N ARG A 67 0.71 13.03 -11.46
CA ARG A 67 -0.25 12.76 -10.37
C ARG A 67 0.43 12.65 -9.00
N MET A 68 1.65 12.13 -8.98
CA MET A 68 2.51 12.05 -7.80
C MET A 68 3.95 12.35 -8.21
N ASP A 69 4.79 12.73 -7.24
CA ASP A 69 6.24 12.77 -7.48
C ASP A 69 6.75 11.35 -7.68
N THR A 70 7.53 11.10 -8.73
CA THR A 70 8.10 9.77 -8.98
C THR A 70 9.55 9.70 -8.53
N MET A 71 9.88 8.66 -7.78
CA MET A 71 11.26 8.31 -7.39
C MET A 71 11.62 6.96 -8.01
N GLU A 72 12.62 6.94 -8.89
CA GLU A 72 13.11 5.70 -9.48
C GLU A 72 14.03 4.96 -8.49
N THR A 73 13.71 3.69 -8.21
CA THR A 73 14.51 2.77 -7.40
C THR A 73 15.22 1.73 -8.28
N PRO A 74 16.30 1.09 -7.79
CA PRO A 74 17.05 0.10 -8.58
C PRO A 74 16.27 -1.16 -9.00
N GLY A 75 15.13 -1.45 -8.35
CA GLY A 75 14.35 -2.66 -8.60
C GLY A 75 14.99 -3.91 -8.00
N ALA A 76 15.77 -3.76 -6.93
CA ALA A 76 16.50 -4.85 -6.27
C ALA A 76 15.60 -5.74 -5.40
N GLY A 77 14.33 -5.38 -5.25
CA GLY A 77 13.35 -6.08 -4.42
C GLY A 77 12.76 -5.15 -3.36
N TYR A 78 11.61 -5.53 -2.81
CA TYR A 78 10.80 -4.65 -1.95
C TYR A 78 11.61 -3.99 -0.82
N SER A 79 12.34 -4.78 -0.01
CA SER A 79 13.07 -4.26 1.14
C SER A 79 14.22 -3.32 0.73
N ALA A 80 14.94 -3.65 -0.34
CA ALA A 80 16.04 -2.83 -0.84
C ALA A 80 15.53 -1.52 -1.47
N ASP A 81 14.45 -1.59 -2.24
CA ASP A 81 13.82 -0.43 -2.86
C ASP A 81 13.17 0.49 -1.81
N LEU A 82 12.56 -0.08 -0.76
CA LEU A 82 12.00 0.68 0.37
C LEU A 82 13.10 1.42 1.13
N ALA A 83 14.19 0.72 1.48
CA ALA A 83 15.33 1.35 2.15
C ALA A 83 15.96 2.46 1.28
N TYR A 84 16.09 2.22 -0.03
CA TYR A 84 16.59 3.21 -0.98
C TYR A 84 15.71 4.47 -1.03
N ALA A 85 14.37 4.28 -1.02
CA ALA A 85 13.41 5.38 -1.05
C ALA A 85 13.40 6.16 0.27
N LEU A 86 13.34 5.47 1.41
CA LEU A 86 13.38 6.10 2.73
C LEU A 86 14.70 6.85 2.98
N GLY A 87 15.83 6.41 2.41
CA GLY A 87 17.10 7.14 2.47
C GLY A 87 17.14 8.46 1.69
N ARG A 88 16.08 8.80 0.95
CA ARG A 88 15.92 10.04 0.17
C ARG A 88 14.76 10.92 0.63
N LEU A 89 14.10 10.51 1.72
CA LEU A 89 13.03 11.24 2.34
C LEU A 89 13.47 11.64 3.75
N GLU A 90 12.83 12.66 4.29
CA GLU A 90 13.06 13.14 5.65
C GLU A 90 11.71 13.35 6.35
N GLY A 91 11.66 13.05 7.64
CA GLY A 91 10.45 13.19 8.45
C GLY A 91 9.53 11.97 8.42
N ALA A 92 8.28 12.15 8.83
CA ALA A 92 7.30 11.08 8.94
C ALA A 92 6.82 10.64 7.55
N VAL A 93 6.87 9.33 7.29
CA VAL A 93 6.49 8.71 6.02
C VAL A 93 5.47 7.62 6.27
N LEU A 94 4.32 7.71 5.61
CA LEU A 94 3.37 6.61 5.48
C LEU A 94 3.71 5.82 4.21
N VAL A 95 4.20 4.61 4.39
CA VAL A 95 4.50 3.66 3.31
C VAL A 95 3.24 2.85 3.02
N VAL A 96 2.80 2.86 1.76
CA VAL A 96 1.67 2.05 1.28
C VAL A 96 2.08 1.25 0.03
N PRO A 97 1.65 -0.01 -0.11
CA PRO A 97 1.80 -0.73 -1.36
C PRO A 97 0.79 -0.21 -2.40
N ALA A 98 1.21 -0.17 -3.68
CA ALA A 98 0.36 0.31 -4.76
C ALA A 98 -0.80 -0.64 -5.13
N ASP A 99 -0.90 -1.82 -4.49
CA ASP A 99 -1.87 -2.86 -4.80
C ASP A 99 -2.98 -3.02 -3.75
N LEU A 100 -3.31 -1.94 -3.02
CA LEU A 100 -4.45 -1.85 -2.10
C LEU A 100 -5.60 -1.03 -2.73
N PRO A 101 -6.41 -1.62 -3.64
CA PRO A 101 -7.44 -0.89 -4.39
C PRO A 101 -8.57 -0.30 -3.56
N LEU A 102 -8.75 -0.79 -2.32
CA LEU A 102 -9.80 -0.34 -1.40
C LEU A 102 -9.31 0.73 -0.42
N LEU A 103 -8.05 1.16 -0.52
CA LEU A 103 -7.51 2.23 0.33
C LEU A 103 -8.26 3.55 0.06
N ASP A 104 -8.65 4.25 1.12
CA ASP A 104 -9.31 5.55 1.07
C ASP A 104 -8.63 6.57 2.00
N ALA A 105 -9.06 7.83 1.94
CA ALA A 105 -8.49 8.90 2.75
C ALA A 105 -8.77 8.72 4.26
N ASP A 106 -9.92 8.15 4.62
CA ASP A 106 -10.35 7.97 6.01
C ASP A 106 -9.47 6.96 6.75
N ILE A 107 -9.15 5.82 6.13
CA ILE A 107 -8.26 4.83 6.74
C ILE A 107 -6.82 5.36 6.82
N ILE A 108 -6.39 6.14 5.83
CA ILE A 108 -5.08 6.80 5.84
C ILE A 108 -5.00 7.77 7.02
N GLU A 109 -6.01 8.63 7.19
CA GLU A 109 -6.06 9.62 8.28
C GLU A 109 -6.06 8.93 9.65
N ARG A 110 -6.84 7.85 9.80
CA ARG A 110 -6.84 7.03 11.02
C ARG A 110 -5.46 6.45 11.33
N ILE A 111 -4.76 5.93 10.32
CA ILE A 111 -3.41 5.37 10.50
C ILE A 111 -2.41 6.46 10.88
N SER A 112 -2.44 7.60 10.17
CA SER A 112 -1.61 8.76 10.47
C SER A 112 -1.83 9.26 11.90
N GLY A 113 -3.08 9.32 12.38
CA GLY A 113 -3.40 9.75 13.75
C GLY A 113 -2.89 8.82 14.86
N MET A 114 -2.60 7.55 14.56
CA MET A 114 -1.98 6.61 15.51
C MET A 114 -0.44 6.69 15.52
N TYR A 115 0.15 7.39 14.56
CA TYR A 115 1.61 7.46 14.43
C TYR A 115 2.20 8.49 15.38
N GLU A 116 2.86 8.01 16.42
CA GLU A 116 3.47 8.86 17.47
C GLU A 116 4.91 9.29 17.16
N GLY A 117 5.45 8.91 15.99
CA GLY A 117 6.85 9.15 15.64
C GLY A 117 7.83 8.22 16.35
N GLY A 118 9.11 8.30 15.96
CA GLY A 118 10.24 7.68 16.63
C GLY A 118 10.37 6.15 16.53
N ARG A 119 9.36 5.46 15.99
CA ARG A 119 9.36 4.00 15.85
C ARG A 119 8.71 3.53 14.56
N TRP A 120 9.30 2.52 13.92
CA TRP A 120 8.68 1.85 12.77
C TRP A 120 7.37 1.19 13.20
N THR A 121 6.24 1.63 12.65
CA THR A 121 4.91 1.09 12.97
C THR A 121 4.36 0.32 11.77
N THR A 122 4.13 -0.98 11.93
CA THR A 122 3.64 -1.85 10.86
C THR A 122 2.19 -2.27 11.14
N LEU A 123 1.35 -2.12 10.13
CA LEU A 123 -0.07 -2.48 10.20
C LEU A 123 -0.24 -3.94 9.79
N LEU A 124 -0.92 -4.70 10.64
CA LEU A 124 -1.24 -6.11 10.42
C LEU A 124 -2.75 -6.33 10.47
N VAL A 125 -3.23 -7.35 9.76
CA VAL A 125 -4.58 -7.90 9.94
C VAL A 125 -4.46 -9.31 10.52
N SER A 126 -5.45 -9.78 11.26
CA SER A 126 -5.48 -11.16 11.74
C SER A 126 -5.66 -12.15 10.58
N GLU A 127 -5.01 -13.30 10.62
CA GLU A 127 -5.22 -14.35 9.59
C GLU A 127 -6.67 -14.85 9.59
N ILE A 128 -7.33 -14.88 10.76
CA ILE A 128 -8.74 -15.26 10.88
C ILE A 128 -9.63 -14.26 10.13
N TYR A 129 -9.36 -12.96 10.26
CA TYR A 129 -10.09 -11.92 9.53
C TYR A 129 -9.88 -12.06 8.01
N ALA A 130 -8.63 -12.19 7.57
CA ALA A 130 -8.33 -12.35 6.16
C ALA A 130 -8.96 -13.62 5.55
N ALA A 131 -8.99 -14.73 6.30
CA ALA A 131 -9.64 -15.97 5.88
C ALA A 131 -11.16 -15.82 5.75
N ARG A 132 -11.81 -15.08 6.66
CA ARG A 132 -13.25 -14.79 6.59
C ARG A 132 -13.64 -13.97 5.36
N LEU A 133 -12.73 -13.13 4.88
CA LEU A 133 -12.92 -12.36 3.64
C LEU A 133 -12.64 -13.19 2.37
N GLY A 134 -12.22 -14.46 2.50
CA GLY A 134 -11.90 -15.31 1.36
C GLY A 134 -10.64 -14.89 0.58
N LEU A 135 -9.78 -14.07 1.20
CA LEU A 135 -8.60 -13.52 0.54
C LEU A 135 -7.47 -14.55 0.41
N SER A 136 -6.75 -14.50 -0.71
CA SER A 136 -5.58 -15.34 -0.97
C SER A 136 -4.53 -15.22 0.15
N PRO A 137 -3.79 -16.28 0.50
CA PRO A 137 -2.73 -16.20 1.52
C PRO A 137 -1.70 -15.10 1.22
N GLY A 138 -1.33 -14.34 2.25
CA GLY A 138 -0.31 -13.29 2.17
C GLY A 138 1.00 -13.67 2.86
N VAL A 139 1.86 -12.68 3.09
CA VAL A 139 3.03 -12.86 3.97
C VAL A 139 2.55 -12.69 5.40
N SER A 140 2.88 -13.66 6.26
CA SER A 140 2.39 -13.70 7.64
C SER A 140 3.53 -13.67 8.66
N ILE A 141 3.21 -13.24 9.88
CA ILE A 141 4.07 -13.27 11.07
C ILE A 141 3.30 -13.91 12.22
N ARG A 142 4.02 -14.67 13.05
CA ARG A 142 3.48 -15.22 14.30
C ARG A 142 3.92 -14.37 15.49
N LEU A 143 2.97 -13.85 16.25
CA LEU A 143 3.21 -13.13 17.50
C LEU A 143 2.54 -13.92 18.63
N GLY A 144 3.36 -14.55 19.49
CA GLY A 144 2.87 -15.55 20.45
C GLY A 144 2.27 -16.75 19.73
N ASP A 145 1.01 -17.07 20.04
CA ASP A 145 0.26 -18.19 19.44
C ASP A 145 -0.69 -17.76 18.32
N THR A 146 -0.67 -16.48 17.93
CA THR A 146 -1.56 -15.92 16.91
C THR A 146 -0.79 -15.54 15.66
N SER A 147 -1.36 -15.87 14.50
CA SER A 147 -0.84 -15.51 13.18
C SER A 147 -1.53 -14.27 12.63
N TYR A 148 -0.73 -13.37 12.08
CA TYR A 148 -1.15 -12.11 11.49
C TYR A 148 -0.55 -11.96 10.10
N ARG A 149 -1.22 -11.20 9.24
CA ARG A 149 -0.78 -10.92 7.87
C ARG A 149 -0.28 -9.50 7.74
N TYR A 150 0.82 -9.34 7.01
CA TYR A 150 1.30 -8.02 6.62
C TYR A 150 0.37 -7.41 5.58
N THR A 151 -0.07 -6.18 5.84
CA THR A 151 -0.80 -5.34 4.89
C THR A 151 0.14 -4.66 3.87
N GLY A 152 1.42 -4.58 4.21
CA GLY A 152 2.42 -3.77 3.51
C GLY A 152 2.39 -2.29 3.89
N VAL A 153 1.42 -1.86 4.71
CA VAL A 153 1.31 -0.48 5.22
C VAL A 153 2.17 -0.30 6.47
N SER A 154 2.95 0.77 6.50
CA SER A 154 3.73 1.14 7.68
C SER A 154 3.93 2.64 7.79
N ALA A 155 4.13 3.14 9.00
CA ALA A 155 4.48 4.53 9.28
C ALA A 155 5.85 4.59 9.95
N VAL A 156 6.73 5.44 9.44
CA VAL A 156 8.16 5.46 9.81
C VAL A 156 8.70 6.88 9.81
N ASP A 157 9.78 7.12 10.55
CA ASP A 157 10.57 8.34 10.41
C ASP A 157 11.73 8.05 9.47
N ALA A 158 11.70 8.63 8.28
CA ALA A 158 12.79 8.53 7.33
C ALA A 158 14.07 9.20 7.90
N GLY A 159 15.22 8.61 7.59
CA GLY A 159 16.53 9.08 8.09
C GLY A 159 16.86 8.70 9.54
N ARG A 160 15.99 7.99 10.27
CA ARG A 160 16.29 7.48 11.62
C ARG A 160 16.66 5.98 11.59
N PRO A 161 17.65 5.55 12.39
CA PRO A 161 18.01 4.13 12.49
C PRO A 161 16.83 3.29 13.00
N GLY A 162 16.76 2.04 12.51
CA GLY A 162 15.63 1.15 12.78
C GLY A 162 15.48 0.81 14.26
N SER A 163 14.40 1.29 14.86
CA SER A 163 13.83 0.72 16.08
C SER A 163 13.14 -0.62 15.78
N PRO A 164 13.06 -1.57 16.71
CA PRO A 164 12.20 -2.74 16.56
C PRO A 164 10.78 -2.31 16.17
N PRO A 165 10.11 -2.96 15.19
CA PRO A 165 8.80 -2.52 14.76
C PRO A 165 7.79 -2.58 15.93
N ARG A 166 6.89 -1.61 15.97
CA ARG A 166 5.62 -1.68 16.69
C ARG A 166 4.61 -2.30 15.73
N TYR A 167 3.96 -3.37 16.15
CA TYR A 167 2.86 -3.96 15.38
C TYR A 167 1.54 -3.38 15.87
N VAL A 168 0.71 -2.91 14.93
CA VAL A 168 -0.66 -2.47 15.20
C VAL A 168 -1.59 -3.41 14.43
N ILE A 169 -2.46 -4.10 15.17
CA ILE A 169 -3.46 -4.98 14.57
C ILE A 169 -4.69 -4.14 14.23
N MET A 170 -5.09 -4.14 12.97
CA MET A 170 -6.23 -3.41 12.46
C MET A 170 -6.97 -4.25 11.42
N ASP A 171 -8.00 -4.96 11.88
CA ASP A 171 -8.88 -5.76 11.01
C ASP A 171 -9.83 -4.84 10.24
N ASP A 172 -9.34 -4.33 9.11
CA ASP A 172 -10.08 -3.48 8.17
C ASP A 172 -9.90 -4.02 6.75
N TYR A 173 -11.01 -4.14 6.01
CA TYR A 173 -11.02 -4.76 4.69
C TYR A 173 -10.20 -3.95 3.69
N ARG A 174 -10.08 -2.63 3.90
CA ARG A 174 -9.28 -1.71 3.08
C ARG A 174 -7.78 -1.98 3.17
N LEU A 175 -7.34 -2.62 4.26
CA LEU A 175 -5.95 -2.99 4.53
C LEU A 175 -5.65 -4.47 4.26
N ALA A 176 -6.67 -5.33 4.27
CA ALA A 176 -6.50 -6.78 4.11
C ALA A 176 -6.31 -7.22 2.65
N ALA A 177 -6.88 -6.48 1.69
CA ALA A 177 -7.07 -6.92 0.32
C ALA A 177 -5.96 -6.43 -0.64
N ASN A 178 -4.72 -6.88 -0.44
CA ASN A 178 -3.68 -6.72 -1.47
C ASN A 178 -4.06 -7.53 -2.72
N MET A 179 -4.10 -6.89 -3.88
CA MET A 179 -4.36 -7.56 -5.16
C MET A 179 -3.17 -8.44 -5.56
N ASN A 180 -3.16 -9.70 -5.14
CA ASN A 180 -2.06 -10.64 -5.38
C ASN A 180 -2.33 -11.60 -6.53
N THR A 181 -3.59 -11.94 -6.77
CA THR A 181 -4.04 -12.94 -7.76
C THR A 181 -5.20 -12.42 -8.62
N ALA A 182 -5.47 -13.10 -9.74
CA ALA A 182 -6.63 -12.80 -10.58
C ALA A 182 -7.98 -13.00 -9.85
N LEU A 183 -8.02 -13.86 -8.82
CA LEU A 183 -9.18 -14.03 -7.96
C LEU A 183 -9.39 -12.79 -7.08
N ASP A 184 -8.31 -12.27 -6.51
CA ASP A 184 -8.37 -11.01 -5.73
C ASP A 184 -8.88 -9.88 -6.63
N TRP A 185 -8.41 -9.82 -7.89
CA TRP A 185 -8.92 -8.88 -8.90
C TRP A 185 -10.42 -9.03 -9.17
N ALA A 186 -10.92 -10.27 -9.34
CA ALA A 186 -12.34 -10.52 -9.58
C ALA A 186 -13.22 -10.11 -8.39
N LEU A 187 -12.77 -10.40 -7.15
CA LEU A 187 -13.46 -10.00 -5.92
C LEU A 187 -13.54 -8.47 -5.78
N LEU A 188 -12.44 -7.79 -6.09
CA LEU A 188 -12.32 -6.33 -6.03
C LEU A 188 -13.14 -5.64 -7.14
N GLY A 189 -13.15 -6.22 -8.34
CA GLY A 189 -14.02 -5.79 -9.43
C GLY A 189 -15.49 -5.87 -9.02
N ALA A 190 -15.94 -6.99 -8.48
CA ALA A 190 -17.32 -7.18 -8.04
C ALA A 190 -17.73 -6.20 -6.92
N ALA A 191 -16.88 -5.98 -5.93
CA ALA A 191 -17.15 -5.01 -4.86
C ALA A 191 -17.27 -3.57 -5.41
N HIS A 192 -16.43 -3.20 -6.38
CA HIS A 192 -16.47 -1.87 -6.98
C HIS A 192 -17.68 -1.63 -7.89
N TYR A 193 -18.08 -2.63 -8.68
CA TYR A 193 -19.32 -2.56 -9.47
C TYR A 193 -20.55 -2.38 -8.56
N LEU A 194 -20.57 -3.03 -7.40
CA LEU A 194 -21.68 -2.90 -6.46
C LEU A 194 -21.72 -1.52 -5.77
N THR A 195 -20.58 -0.86 -5.55
CA THR A 195 -20.55 0.46 -4.92
C THR A 195 -20.79 1.61 -5.91
N GLU A 196 -20.27 1.54 -7.15
CA GLU A 196 -20.50 2.60 -8.15
C GLU A 196 -21.85 2.51 -8.87
N ASP A 197 -22.31 1.31 -9.25
CA ASP A 197 -23.58 1.16 -9.99
C ASP A 197 -24.80 1.09 -9.06
N TYR A 198 -24.62 0.71 -7.80
CA TYR A 198 -25.73 0.49 -6.86
C TYR A 198 -25.64 1.30 -5.56
N GLY A 199 -24.59 2.12 -5.36
CA GLY A 199 -24.51 3.06 -4.24
C GLY A 199 -24.57 2.42 -2.85
N LEU A 200 -24.08 1.18 -2.71
CA LEU A 200 -23.98 0.45 -1.44
C LEU A 200 -22.76 0.85 -0.62
#